data_AF-A0AAV3K6N1-F1
#
_entry.id   AF-A0AAV3K6N1-F1
#
_cell.length_a   1.000
_cell.length_b   1.000
_cell.length_c   1.000
_cell.angle_alpha   90.00
_cell.angle_beta   90.00
_cell.angle_gamma   90.00
#
_symmetry.space_group_name_H-M   'P 1'
#
loop_
_entity.id
_entity.type
_entity.pdbx_description
1 polymer ?
#
loop_
_entity_poly.entity_id
_entity_poly.type
_entity_poly.pdbx_seq_one_letter_code
_entity_poly.pdbx_strand_id
1 'polypeptide(L)'
;MFKYVLPLFALTLAAPSLAAQTTLMMTQKSDVNYLGWSTDESKVARQEVYRGTTSNPDLRERIAVLDKETRTFQDTDTNSGVNYWYWVDVVSDTQNQTVSNAVTNAPSTGPLRAAKASSECKPGATFENRSVDCGGVTIGTSCPNDSDKQKPLIILKNASVKNLRISASGGADGIHCESGNCTIENVIWEDVCEDAATNNGKTMTIIGGIAHNANGGYGGKPDKVLQQNAKNSTTVVKGNFTLTGEHGKLWRSCGDCTNNGGPRFLNVDGLIVNGTIGSIAGVNRNYGDVATLKNIKIKNYKEGKPKVCEEYIGVEKGNGESKKYKDEDQWNTANCKVSRSDVTKL
;
A
#
# COMPACT_ATOMS: atom_id res chain seq x y z
N MET A 1 0.08 -67.93 -17.83
CA MET A 1 -0.51 -66.57 -17.91
C MET A 1 -0.96 -66.14 -16.52
N PHE A 2 -1.00 -64.82 -16.28
CA PHE A 2 -1.38 -64.10 -15.06
C PHE A 2 -0.23 -63.53 -14.22
N LYS A 3 0.30 -62.39 -14.72
CA LYS A 3 0.99 -61.37 -13.92
C LYS A 3 -0.07 -60.57 -13.17
N TYR A 4 -0.10 -60.64 -11.85
CA TYR A 4 -0.86 -59.71 -11.02
C TYR A 4 -0.09 -58.38 -10.96
N VAL A 5 -0.66 -57.35 -11.59
CA VAL A 5 -0.23 -55.95 -11.43
C VAL A 5 -1.08 -55.37 -10.31
N LEU A 6 -0.49 -55.12 -9.14
CA LEU A 6 -1.15 -54.31 -8.11
C LEU A 6 -1.18 -52.84 -8.58
N PRO A 7 -2.33 -52.14 -8.49
CA PRO A 7 -2.39 -50.73 -8.79
C PRO A 7 -1.71 -49.96 -7.65
N LEU A 8 -0.68 -49.20 -8.00
CA LEU A 8 -0.05 -48.24 -7.10
C LEU A 8 -1.05 -47.09 -6.90
N PHE A 9 -1.82 -47.12 -5.81
CA PHE A 9 -2.64 -45.98 -5.39
C PHE A 9 -1.69 -44.86 -4.97
N ALA A 10 -1.52 -43.86 -5.83
CA ALA A 10 -0.86 -42.62 -5.48
C ALA A 10 -1.76 -41.88 -4.48
N LEU A 11 -1.45 -42.03 -3.18
CA LEU A 11 -2.07 -41.25 -2.13
C LEU A 11 -1.56 -39.81 -2.25
N THR A 12 -2.29 -38.95 -2.95
CA THR A 12 -2.04 -37.51 -2.92
C THR A 12 -2.36 -37.02 -1.51
N LEU A 13 -1.33 -36.88 -0.68
CA LEU A 13 -1.39 -36.12 0.56
C LEU A 13 -1.74 -34.68 0.19
N ALA A 14 -3.01 -34.31 0.34
CA ALA A 14 -3.40 -32.91 0.36
C ALA A 14 -2.63 -32.26 1.51
N ALA A 15 -1.79 -31.27 1.19
CA ALA A 15 -1.16 -30.45 2.21
C ALA A 15 -2.27 -29.87 3.11
N PRO A 16 -2.12 -29.89 4.44
CA PRO A 16 -3.13 -29.31 5.32
C PRO A 16 -3.32 -27.84 4.93
N SER A 17 -4.53 -27.47 4.50
CA SER A 17 -4.85 -26.07 4.31
C SER A 17 -4.90 -25.43 5.69
N LEU A 18 -3.89 -24.61 6.01
CA LEU A 18 -3.97 -23.74 7.17
C LEU A 18 -5.23 -22.88 7.04
N ALA A 19 -5.99 -22.74 8.13
CA ALA A 19 -7.15 -21.87 8.15
C ALA A 19 -6.74 -20.45 7.72
N ALA A 20 -7.55 -19.80 6.89
CA ALA A 20 -7.32 -18.42 6.48
C ALA A 20 -7.20 -17.51 7.70
N GLN A 21 -6.32 -16.51 7.63
CA GLN A 21 -6.09 -15.54 8.69
C GLN A 21 -6.30 -14.13 8.16
N THR A 22 -6.78 -13.26 9.04
CA THR A 22 -6.91 -11.82 8.78
C THR A 22 -6.12 -11.05 9.83
N THR A 23 -5.18 -10.22 9.40
CA THR A 23 -4.37 -9.38 10.29
C THR A 23 -4.79 -7.93 10.14
N LEU A 24 -5.31 -7.34 11.21
CA LEU A 24 -5.74 -5.95 11.29
C LEU A 24 -4.68 -5.10 12.00
N MET A 25 -4.42 -3.92 11.43
CA MET A 25 -3.58 -2.87 11.97
C MET A 25 -4.34 -1.54 11.93
N MET A 26 -3.97 -0.60 12.80
CA MET A 26 -4.54 0.75 12.76
C MET A 26 -3.50 1.85 12.98
N THR A 27 -3.79 3.05 12.52
CA THR A 27 -3.10 4.29 12.91
C THR A 27 -4.13 5.38 13.12
N GLN A 28 -3.87 6.30 14.04
CA GLN A 28 -4.74 7.43 14.31
C GLN A 28 -4.04 8.72 13.84
N LYS A 29 -4.71 9.53 13.03
CA LYS A 29 -4.22 10.85 12.59
C LYS A 29 -5.36 11.86 12.65
N SER A 30 -5.13 12.96 13.36
CA SER A 30 -6.12 14.05 13.51
C SER A 30 -7.50 13.51 13.95
N ASP A 31 -7.51 12.73 15.03
CA ASP A 31 -8.68 12.03 15.61
C ASP A 31 -9.38 10.99 14.74
N VAL A 32 -8.99 10.84 13.48
CA VAL A 32 -9.49 9.80 12.57
C VAL A 32 -8.74 8.49 12.80
N ASN A 33 -9.47 7.39 12.95
CA ASN A 33 -8.90 6.05 13.05
C ASN A 33 -8.89 5.39 11.67
N TYR A 34 -7.69 5.09 11.17
CA TYR A 34 -7.51 4.38 9.91
C TYR A 34 -7.18 2.92 10.20
N LEU A 35 -7.94 2.02 9.59
CA LEU A 35 -7.77 0.59 9.66
C LEU A 35 -7.16 0.10 8.35
N GLY A 36 -6.21 -0.82 8.45
CA GLY A 36 -5.65 -1.55 7.31
C GLY A 36 -5.52 -3.03 7.66
N TRP A 37 -5.85 -3.93 6.73
CA TRP A 37 -5.73 -5.36 6.98
C TRP A 37 -5.23 -6.14 5.78
N SER A 38 -4.64 -7.31 6.05
CA SER A 38 -4.40 -8.38 5.06
C SER A 38 -5.29 -9.57 5.37
N THR A 39 -5.58 -10.39 4.36
CA THR A 39 -6.30 -11.66 4.57
C THR A 39 -5.86 -12.71 3.57
N ASP A 40 -5.69 -13.94 4.05
CA ASP A 40 -5.38 -15.11 3.22
C ASP A 40 -6.66 -15.82 2.73
N GLU A 41 -7.86 -15.29 3.04
CA GLU A 41 -9.12 -15.80 2.49
C GLU A 41 -9.20 -15.52 0.99
N SER A 42 -9.19 -16.60 0.20
CA SER A 42 -9.16 -16.54 -1.26
C SER A 42 -10.50 -16.21 -1.92
N LYS A 43 -11.62 -16.44 -1.22
CA LYS A 43 -12.98 -16.33 -1.76
C LYS A 43 -13.84 -15.35 -0.96
N VAL A 44 -13.29 -14.16 -0.69
CA VAL A 44 -14.02 -13.10 0.01
C VAL A 44 -15.27 -12.70 -0.77
N ALA A 45 -16.42 -12.68 -0.10
CA ALA A 45 -17.69 -12.18 -0.63
C ALA A 45 -18.00 -10.77 -0.11
N ARG A 46 -17.72 -10.50 1.17
CA ARG A 46 -17.87 -9.19 1.81
C ARG A 46 -16.96 -9.09 3.03
N GLN A 47 -16.79 -7.88 3.54
CA GLN A 47 -16.00 -7.63 4.74
C GLN A 47 -16.80 -6.72 5.67
N GLU A 48 -16.80 -7.01 6.97
CA GLU A 48 -17.61 -6.30 7.95
C GLU A 48 -16.70 -5.65 9.00
N VAL A 49 -16.80 -4.33 9.16
CA VAL A 49 -16.01 -3.59 10.15
C VAL A 49 -16.84 -3.46 11.42
N TYR A 50 -16.26 -3.88 12.53
CA TYR A 50 -16.86 -3.78 13.86
C TYR A 50 -16.06 -2.84 14.75
N ARG A 51 -16.78 -2.14 15.64
CA ARG A 51 -16.21 -1.22 16.62
C ARG A 51 -16.89 -1.42 17.98
N GLY A 52 -16.12 -1.35 19.07
CA GLY A 52 -16.63 -1.32 20.44
C GLY A 52 -15.89 -0.29 21.29
N THR A 53 -16.49 0.13 22.39
CA THR A 53 -15.84 0.98 23.42
C THR A 53 -15.09 0.17 24.48
N THR A 54 -15.08 -1.16 24.34
CA THR A 54 -14.36 -2.09 25.20
C THR A 54 -13.67 -3.15 24.33
N SER A 55 -12.73 -3.90 24.91
CA SER A 55 -12.06 -5.01 24.25
C SER A 55 -12.91 -6.28 24.11
N ASN A 56 -14.14 -6.31 24.63
CA ASN A 56 -15.00 -7.48 24.57
C ASN A 56 -15.63 -7.63 23.17
N PRO A 57 -15.29 -8.68 22.40
CA PRO A 57 -15.83 -8.87 21.06
C PRO A 57 -17.34 -9.13 21.03
N ASP A 58 -17.96 -9.56 22.14
CA ASP A 58 -19.41 -9.78 22.19
C ASP A 58 -20.21 -8.46 22.23
N LEU A 59 -19.54 -7.34 22.55
CA LEU A 59 -20.14 -6.01 22.66
C LEU A 59 -19.84 -5.10 21.46
N ARG A 60 -19.17 -5.62 20.42
CA ARG A 60 -18.81 -4.83 19.24
C ARG A 60 -20.04 -4.64 18.33
N GLU A 61 -20.17 -3.46 17.76
CA GLU A 61 -21.23 -3.10 16.82
C GLU A 61 -20.67 -2.99 15.40
N ARG A 62 -21.43 -3.44 14.40
CA ARG A 62 -21.02 -3.32 13.00
C ARG A 62 -21.22 -1.88 12.53
N ILE A 63 -20.13 -1.26 12.07
CA ILE A 63 -20.14 0.13 11.58
C ILE A 63 -20.05 0.23 10.06
N ALA A 64 -19.60 -0.83 9.36
CA ALA A 64 -19.57 -0.86 7.91
C ALA A 64 -19.67 -2.28 7.33
N VAL A 65 -20.17 -2.37 6.10
CA VAL A 65 -20.08 -3.54 5.21
C VAL A 65 -19.38 -3.08 3.94
N LEU A 66 -18.28 -3.73 3.59
CA LEU A 66 -17.39 -3.38 2.50
C LEU A 66 -17.42 -4.47 1.43
N ASP A 67 -17.01 -4.10 0.23
CA ASP A 67 -16.76 -5.03 -0.88
C ASP A 67 -15.62 -6.02 -0.56
N LYS A 68 -15.32 -6.93 -1.49
CA LYS A 68 -14.32 -7.98 -1.30
C LYS A 68 -12.88 -7.52 -1.57
N GLU A 69 -12.72 -6.41 -2.27
CA GLU A 69 -11.43 -5.87 -2.72
C GLU A 69 -10.78 -4.95 -1.70
N THR A 70 -11.57 -4.18 -0.95
CA THR A 70 -11.12 -3.17 0.01
C THR A 70 -10.23 -3.79 1.09
N ARG A 71 -9.15 -3.10 1.47
CA ARG A 71 -8.22 -3.52 2.54
C ARG A 71 -7.93 -2.42 3.54
N THR A 72 -8.71 -1.33 3.49
CA THR A 72 -8.60 -0.18 4.39
C THR A 72 -9.98 0.36 4.74
N PHE A 73 -10.09 1.01 5.90
CA PHE A 73 -11.30 1.70 6.32
C PHE A 73 -10.94 2.93 7.14
N GLN A 74 -11.72 3.99 7.01
CA GLN A 74 -11.55 5.23 7.75
C GLN A 74 -12.76 5.45 8.65
N ASP A 75 -12.55 5.49 9.96
CA ASP A 75 -13.56 5.85 10.94
C ASP A 75 -13.36 7.31 11.37
N THR A 76 -14.30 8.17 10.95
CA THR A 76 -14.38 9.58 11.32
C THR A 76 -15.35 9.86 12.47
N ASP A 77 -16.15 8.86 12.85
CA ASP A 77 -17.22 9.04 13.84
C ASP A 77 -16.68 8.71 15.23
N THR A 78 -15.52 9.31 15.54
CA THR A 78 -14.73 9.07 16.74
C THR A 78 -14.86 10.27 17.68
N ASN A 79 -15.16 9.98 18.93
CA ASN A 79 -15.21 11.00 19.97
C ASN A 79 -13.81 11.18 20.53
N SER A 80 -13.32 12.43 20.56
CA SER A 80 -12.01 12.73 21.15
C SER A 80 -11.95 12.24 22.60
N GLY A 81 -10.83 11.61 22.97
CA GLY A 81 -10.63 11.04 24.31
C GLY A 81 -11.31 9.69 24.55
N VAL A 82 -12.07 9.13 23.59
CA VAL A 82 -12.66 7.79 23.71
C VAL A 82 -11.76 6.75 23.04
N ASN A 83 -11.54 5.66 23.77
CA ASN A 83 -10.86 4.48 23.24
C ASN A 83 -11.88 3.56 22.56
N TYR A 84 -11.54 3.14 21.36
CA TYR A 84 -12.28 2.20 20.53
C TYR A 84 -11.43 0.97 20.27
N TRP A 85 -12.10 -0.18 20.18
CA TRP A 85 -11.54 -1.43 19.69
C TRP A 85 -12.19 -1.79 18.37
N TYR A 86 -11.41 -2.27 17.42
CA TYR A 86 -11.86 -2.62 16.09
C TYR A 86 -11.55 -4.06 15.73
N TRP A 87 -12.41 -4.64 14.91
CA TRP A 87 -12.25 -5.94 14.27
C TRP A 87 -12.75 -5.87 12.83
N VAL A 88 -12.21 -6.73 11.98
CA VAL A 88 -12.73 -6.96 10.63
C VAL A 88 -13.08 -8.43 10.48
N ASP A 89 -14.31 -8.70 10.09
CA ASP A 89 -14.78 -10.04 9.75
C ASP A 89 -14.76 -10.17 8.23
N VAL A 90 -13.88 -11.04 7.73
CA VAL A 90 -13.84 -11.39 6.31
C VAL A 90 -14.78 -12.57 6.09
N VAL A 91 -15.81 -12.38 5.27
CA VAL A 91 -16.83 -13.40 5.02
C VAL A 91 -16.65 -13.99 3.62
N SER A 92 -16.50 -15.31 3.53
CA SER A 92 -16.34 -16.02 2.26
C SER A 92 -17.66 -16.18 1.50
N ASP A 93 -17.58 -16.60 0.24
CA ASP A 93 -18.74 -17.00 -0.58
C ASP A 93 -19.53 -18.19 0.00
N THR A 94 -18.88 -19.02 0.81
CA THR A 94 -19.49 -20.10 1.59
C THR A 94 -19.96 -19.68 2.98
N GLN A 95 -19.98 -18.37 3.27
CA GLN A 95 -20.36 -17.79 4.57
C GLN A 95 -19.46 -18.17 5.75
N ASN A 96 -18.24 -18.66 5.50
CA ASN A 96 -17.25 -18.82 6.56
C ASN A 96 -16.73 -17.45 6.97
N GLN A 97 -16.50 -17.25 8.26
CA GLN A 97 -15.97 -16.01 8.80
C GLN A 97 -14.53 -16.17 9.26
N THR A 98 -13.65 -15.30 8.76
CA THR A 98 -12.29 -15.12 9.24
C THR A 98 -12.21 -13.78 9.99
N VAL A 99 -12.35 -13.86 11.30
CA VAL A 99 -12.29 -12.70 12.21
C VAL A 99 -10.84 -12.28 12.43
N SER A 100 -10.56 -10.99 12.32
CA SER A 100 -9.23 -10.44 12.60
C SER A 100 -8.89 -10.42 14.09
N ASN A 101 -7.62 -10.15 14.41
CA ASN A 101 -7.27 -9.65 15.74
C ASN A 101 -7.98 -8.32 16.06
N ALA A 102 -8.07 -8.00 17.35
CA ALA A 102 -8.49 -6.68 17.82
C ALA A 102 -7.35 -5.65 17.65
N VAL A 103 -7.70 -4.40 17.35
CA VAL A 103 -6.80 -3.23 17.44
C VAL A 103 -7.47 -2.10 18.22
N THR A 104 -6.70 -1.22 18.86
CA THR A 104 -7.26 -0.09 19.63
C THR A 104 -6.41 1.17 19.52
N ASN A 105 -7.06 2.34 19.65
CA ASN A 105 -6.41 3.63 19.85
C ASN A 105 -6.11 3.93 21.34
N ALA A 106 -6.42 3.01 22.26
CA ALA A 106 -6.08 3.15 23.67
C ALA A 106 -4.55 3.29 23.87
N PRO A 107 -4.09 4.27 24.67
CA PRO A 107 -2.67 4.39 25.00
C PRO A 107 -2.17 3.12 25.71
N SER A 108 -1.33 2.35 25.03
CA SER A 108 -0.51 1.26 25.60
C SER A 108 -1.26 0.20 26.43
N THR A 109 -1.75 -0.84 25.75
CA THR A 109 -1.78 -2.20 26.32
C THR A 109 -0.83 -3.10 25.51
N GLY A 110 0.45 -2.74 25.42
CA GLY A 110 1.44 -3.49 24.64
C GLY A 110 1.04 -3.66 23.16
N PRO A 111 1.83 -4.39 22.35
CA PRO A 111 1.41 -4.67 21.00
C PRO A 111 0.33 -5.76 21.07
N LEU A 112 -0.93 -5.40 20.79
CA LEU A 112 -1.96 -6.36 20.38
C LEU A 112 -1.50 -6.96 19.04
N ARG A 113 -0.51 -7.86 19.07
CA ARG A 113 0.07 -8.48 17.87
C ARG A 113 -0.92 -9.49 17.33
N ALA A 114 -1.25 -9.33 16.06
CA ALA A 114 -2.16 -10.21 15.33
C ALA A 114 -1.62 -11.63 15.13
N ALA A 115 -0.30 -11.76 14.99
CA ALA A 115 0.36 -13.01 14.61
C ALA A 115 1.79 -13.09 15.16
N LYS A 116 2.39 -14.29 15.16
CA LYS A 116 3.82 -14.49 15.43
C LYS A 116 4.64 -13.82 14.32
N ALA A 117 5.03 -12.58 14.54
CA ALA A 117 5.86 -11.81 13.63
C ALA A 117 7.15 -12.56 13.27
N SER A 118 7.53 -12.57 11.99
CA SER A 118 8.85 -13.05 11.60
C SER A 118 9.94 -12.19 12.26
N SER A 119 10.90 -12.84 12.90
CA SER A 119 12.11 -12.17 13.44
C SER A 119 12.99 -11.55 12.35
N GLU A 120 12.68 -11.83 11.09
CA GLU A 120 13.39 -11.32 9.93
C GLU A 120 12.95 -9.90 9.53
N CYS A 121 11.82 -9.42 10.05
CA CYS A 121 11.34 -8.06 9.83
C CYS A 121 12.15 -7.07 10.67
N LYS A 122 13.29 -6.65 10.13
CA LYS A 122 14.22 -5.68 10.72
C LYS A 122 14.81 -4.77 9.63
N PRO A 123 15.25 -3.55 9.97
CA PRO A 123 15.83 -2.65 8.98
C PRO A 123 17.02 -3.26 8.23
N GLY A 124 17.07 -3.02 6.92
CA GLY A 124 18.07 -3.56 5.99
C GLY A 124 17.86 -5.02 5.59
N ALA A 125 16.76 -5.66 6.01
CA ALA A 125 16.49 -7.05 5.64
C ALA A 125 16.22 -7.18 4.13
N THR A 126 16.70 -8.28 3.54
CA THR A 126 16.39 -8.67 2.17
C THR A 126 15.53 -9.93 2.18
N PHE A 127 14.37 -9.88 1.54
CA PHE A 127 13.51 -11.03 1.30
C PHE A 127 13.58 -11.42 -0.17
N GLU A 128 13.84 -12.69 -0.43
CA GLU A 128 14.03 -13.21 -1.78
C GLU A 128 13.23 -14.51 -1.97
N ASN A 129 12.45 -14.58 -3.05
CA ASN A 129 11.66 -15.75 -3.49
C ASN A 129 10.70 -16.33 -2.43
N ARG A 130 10.13 -15.48 -1.56
CA ARG A 130 9.19 -15.90 -0.51
C ARG A 130 8.28 -14.76 -0.05
N SER A 131 7.27 -15.11 0.73
CA SER A 131 6.41 -14.15 1.43
C SER A 131 6.77 -14.11 2.92
N VAL A 132 6.86 -12.91 3.48
CA VAL A 132 7.17 -12.68 4.90
C VAL A 132 6.03 -11.91 5.56
N ASP A 133 5.48 -12.47 6.64
CA ASP A 133 4.52 -11.79 7.50
C ASP A 133 5.23 -11.17 8.71
N CYS A 134 5.13 -9.86 8.83
CA CYS A 134 5.73 -9.09 9.92
C CYS A 134 4.82 -8.95 11.13
N GLY A 135 3.60 -9.48 11.11
CA GLY A 135 2.71 -9.58 12.28
C GLY A 135 2.40 -8.24 12.96
N GLY A 136 2.50 -7.13 12.24
CA GLY A 136 2.25 -5.77 12.72
C GLY A 136 3.40 -5.13 13.49
N VAL A 137 4.63 -5.66 13.43
CA VAL A 137 5.78 -5.03 14.10
C VAL A 137 6.13 -3.67 13.49
N THR A 138 6.68 -2.80 14.32
CA THR A 138 7.23 -1.51 13.88
C THR A 138 8.74 -1.64 13.65
N ILE A 139 9.20 -1.19 12.50
CA ILE A 139 10.63 -1.00 12.19
C ILE A 139 10.91 0.45 11.79
N GLY A 140 12.16 0.84 11.86
CA GLY A 140 12.65 2.12 11.36
C GLY A 140 14.10 2.33 11.74
N THR A 141 14.75 3.29 11.08
CA THR A 141 16.14 3.69 11.39
C THR A 141 16.19 5.18 11.71
N SER A 142 16.21 6.02 10.69
CA SER A 142 16.27 7.46 10.80
C SER A 142 15.65 8.14 9.57
N CYS A 143 15.40 9.44 9.70
CA CYS A 143 14.96 10.28 8.61
C CYS A 143 15.62 11.68 8.72
N PRO A 144 16.91 11.82 8.34
CA PRO A 144 17.55 13.12 8.24
C PRO A 144 16.99 13.94 7.06
N ASN A 145 16.85 15.25 7.23
CA ASN A 145 16.26 16.17 6.25
C ASN A 145 17.12 16.45 5.00
N ASP A 146 18.32 15.85 4.87
CA ASP A 146 19.31 16.23 3.84
C ASP A 146 20.25 15.07 3.48
N SER A 147 19.72 13.90 3.10
CA SER A 147 20.61 12.85 2.58
C SER A 147 20.03 12.07 1.41
N ASP A 148 20.56 12.29 0.21
CA ASP A 148 20.33 11.51 -1.01
C ASP A 148 20.86 10.04 -0.94
N LYS A 149 21.03 9.49 0.27
CA LYS A 149 21.74 8.22 0.51
C LYS A 149 21.08 7.37 1.59
N GLN A 150 19.81 7.62 1.90
CA GLN A 150 19.11 6.76 2.83
C GLN A 150 19.03 5.35 2.23
N LYS A 151 19.05 4.33 3.10
CA LYS A 151 18.96 2.94 2.66
C LYS A 151 17.51 2.48 2.83
N PRO A 152 17.01 1.59 1.96
CA PRO A 152 15.72 0.98 2.18
C PRO A 152 15.68 0.19 3.49
N LEU A 153 14.55 0.23 4.18
CA LEU A 153 14.30 -0.55 5.38
C LEU A 153 14.11 -2.03 5.05
N ILE A 154 13.48 -2.34 3.92
CA ILE A 154 13.25 -3.70 3.43
C ILE A 154 13.55 -3.73 1.93
N ILE A 155 14.28 -4.77 1.51
CA ILE A 155 14.57 -5.06 0.11
C ILE A 155 13.82 -6.33 -0.29
N LEU A 156 13.06 -6.27 -1.37
CA LEU A 156 12.30 -7.37 -1.94
C LEU A 156 12.91 -7.78 -3.28
N LYS A 157 13.13 -9.08 -3.45
CA LYS A 157 13.58 -9.70 -4.71
C LYS A 157 12.65 -10.85 -5.04
N ASN A 158 11.69 -10.63 -5.94
CA ASN A 158 10.64 -11.59 -6.24
C ASN A 158 9.94 -12.11 -4.97
N ALA A 159 9.58 -11.19 -4.07
CA ALA A 159 9.19 -11.50 -2.69
C ALA A 159 8.02 -10.62 -2.22
N SER A 160 7.32 -11.06 -1.19
CA SER A 160 6.22 -10.30 -0.59
C SER A 160 6.49 -9.99 0.87
N VAL A 161 6.05 -8.82 1.32
CA VAL A 161 6.01 -8.43 2.73
C VAL A 161 4.59 -8.03 3.10
N LYS A 162 4.08 -8.53 4.23
CA LYS A 162 2.78 -8.14 4.75
C LYS A 162 2.81 -7.76 6.23
N ASN A 163 1.85 -6.91 6.63
CA ASN A 163 1.60 -6.52 8.02
C ASN A 163 2.81 -5.87 8.70
N LEU A 164 3.29 -4.76 8.16
CA LEU A 164 4.48 -4.05 8.66
C LEU A 164 4.14 -2.60 8.98
N ARG A 165 4.67 -2.07 10.09
CA ARG A 165 4.63 -0.63 10.37
C ARG A 165 6.03 -0.04 10.22
N ILE A 166 6.11 1.08 9.52
CA ILE A 166 7.31 1.90 9.41
C ILE A 166 7.11 3.13 10.30
N SER A 167 8.00 3.31 11.27
CA SER A 167 7.94 4.39 12.26
C SER A 167 8.10 5.78 11.63
N ALA A 168 7.46 6.79 12.21
CA ALA A 168 7.50 8.17 11.70
C ALA A 168 8.92 8.73 11.61
N SER A 169 9.71 8.59 12.68
CA SER A 169 11.07 9.14 12.75
C SER A 169 12.13 8.34 11.99
N GLY A 170 11.74 7.22 11.38
CA GLY A 170 12.66 6.21 10.88
C GLY A 170 12.30 5.65 9.51
N GLY A 171 11.58 6.43 8.70
CA GLY A 171 11.08 6.01 7.38
C GLY A 171 12.16 5.63 6.38
N ALA A 172 13.34 6.26 6.46
CA ALA A 172 14.45 6.10 5.52
C ALA A 172 13.98 6.09 4.04
N ASP A 173 14.59 5.26 3.19
CA ASP A 173 14.19 5.10 1.78
C ASP A 173 13.11 3.99 1.61
N GLY A 174 12.22 3.87 2.60
CA GLY A 174 11.04 3.00 2.53
C GLY A 174 11.34 1.52 2.22
N ILE A 175 10.58 0.95 1.27
CA ILE A 175 10.69 -0.46 0.85
C ILE A 175 11.05 -0.52 -0.64
N HIS A 176 12.09 -1.27 -0.99
CA HIS A 176 12.50 -1.45 -2.38
C HIS A 176 12.05 -2.78 -2.95
N CYS A 177 11.47 -2.77 -4.14
CA CYS A 177 11.40 -3.93 -5.03
C CYS A 177 12.60 -3.88 -5.97
N GLU A 178 13.67 -4.62 -5.66
CA GLU A 178 14.93 -4.58 -6.41
C GLU A 178 14.93 -5.51 -7.63
N SER A 179 14.15 -6.60 -7.61
CA SER A 179 14.05 -7.50 -8.75
C SER A 179 12.76 -8.33 -8.74
N GLY A 180 12.40 -8.86 -9.90
CA GLY A 180 11.23 -9.74 -10.04
C GLY A 180 9.91 -9.04 -9.73
N ASN A 181 8.93 -9.81 -9.22
CA ASN A 181 7.63 -9.27 -8.83
C ASN A 181 7.56 -9.19 -7.30
N CYS A 182 7.22 -8.01 -6.76
CA CYS A 182 7.11 -7.79 -5.33
C CYS A 182 5.70 -7.39 -4.92
N THR A 183 5.28 -7.82 -3.74
CA THR A 183 4.01 -7.40 -3.13
C THR A 183 4.27 -6.77 -1.77
N ILE A 184 3.66 -5.62 -1.53
CA ILE A 184 3.68 -4.89 -0.26
C ILE A 184 2.22 -4.78 0.18
N GLU A 185 1.84 -5.56 1.19
CA GLU A 185 0.45 -5.69 1.62
C GLU A 185 0.28 -5.23 3.07
N ASN A 186 -0.76 -4.41 3.31
CA ASN A 186 -1.08 -3.91 4.65
C ASN A 186 0.15 -3.33 5.39
N VAL A 187 0.85 -2.42 4.73
CA VAL A 187 1.96 -1.67 5.35
C VAL A 187 1.46 -0.29 5.76
N ILE A 188 1.84 0.12 6.97
CA ILE A 188 1.55 1.46 7.50
C ILE A 188 2.86 2.25 7.57
N TRP A 189 2.95 3.33 6.78
CA TRP A 189 4.01 4.33 6.91
C TRP A 189 3.49 5.47 7.78
N GLU A 190 4.05 5.60 8.99
CA GLU A 190 3.61 6.60 9.97
C GLU A 190 4.01 8.04 9.61
N ASP A 191 5.11 8.19 8.89
CA ASP A 191 5.56 9.39 8.20
C ASP A 191 6.54 8.96 7.09
N VAL A 192 6.28 9.38 5.85
CA VAL A 192 7.11 9.03 4.70
C VAL A 192 8.31 9.97 4.65
N CYS A 193 9.51 9.40 4.63
CA CYS A 193 10.76 10.14 4.66
C CYS A 193 11.23 10.56 3.26
N GLU A 194 11.94 9.69 2.53
CA GLU A 194 12.30 9.91 1.13
C GLU A 194 11.16 9.46 0.22
N ASP A 195 10.98 8.15 0.10
CA ASP A 195 9.88 7.49 -0.60
C ASP A 195 9.23 6.42 0.30
N ALA A 196 7.96 6.08 0.07
CA ALA A 196 7.33 4.97 0.80
C ALA A 196 7.76 3.61 0.20
N ALA A 197 7.77 3.52 -1.13
CA ALA A 197 8.25 2.35 -1.85
C ALA A 197 8.82 2.68 -3.24
N THR A 198 9.84 1.93 -3.64
CA THR A 198 10.57 2.12 -4.90
C THR A 198 10.59 0.85 -5.74
N ASN A 199 10.13 0.96 -6.99
CA ASN A 199 10.13 -0.14 -7.95
C ASN A 199 11.35 -0.07 -8.89
N ASN A 200 12.35 -0.86 -8.55
CA ASN A 200 13.55 -1.16 -9.34
C ASN A 200 13.43 -2.54 -10.04
N GLY A 201 12.30 -3.24 -9.88
CA GLY A 201 12.04 -4.58 -10.40
C GLY A 201 11.11 -4.61 -11.61
N LYS A 202 10.33 -5.69 -11.73
CA LYS A 202 9.39 -5.90 -12.84
C LYS A 202 7.99 -5.42 -12.49
N THR A 203 7.39 -5.98 -11.44
CA THR A 203 6.06 -5.59 -10.97
C THR A 203 6.09 -5.33 -9.47
N MET A 204 5.70 -4.15 -9.01
CA MET A 204 5.52 -3.87 -7.59
C MET A 204 4.03 -3.66 -7.31
N THR A 205 3.43 -4.48 -6.46
CA THR A 205 2.00 -4.40 -6.12
C THR A 205 1.82 -3.91 -4.69
N ILE A 206 1.10 -2.81 -4.51
CA ILE A 206 0.63 -2.30 -3.22
C ILE A 206 -0.81 -2.77 -3.00
N ILE A 207 -1.08 -3.44 -1.88
CA ILE A 207 -2.41 -3.96 -1.52
C ILE A 207 -2.84 -3.37 -0.18
N GLY A 208 -3.82 -2.48 -0.21
CA GLY A 208 -4.24 -1.72 0.97
C GLY A 208 -3.06 -0.97 1.57
N GLY A 209 -3.04 -0.83 2.90
CA GLY A 209 -2.03 -0.07 3.61
C GLY A 209 -2.34 1.42 3.68
N ILE A 210 -1.61 2.12 4.53
CA ILE A 210 -1.83 3.53 4.86
C ILE A 210 -0.48 4.25 4.84
N ALA A 211 -0.35 5.32 4.06
CA ALA A 211 0.84 6.16 4.07
C ALA A 211 0.50 7.57 4.54
N HIS A 212 1.09 7.98 5.65
CA HIS A 212 1.02 9.33 6.16
C HIS A 212 2.25 10.13 5.73
N ASN A 213 2.06 11.41 5.45
CA ASN A 213 3.15 12.38 5.32
C ASN A 213 2.60 13.76 5.76
N ALA A 214 3.48 14.68 6.16
CA ALA A 214 3.12 16.02 6.60
C ALA A 214 4.13 17.04 6.09
N ASN A 215 3.67 18.23 5.71
CA ASN A 215 4.57 19.30 5.34
C ASN A 215 5.34 19.79 6.58
N GLY A 216 6.67 19.65 6.57
CA GLY A 216 7.50 19.91 7.75
C GLY A 216 7.54 18.75 8.75
N GLY A 217 7.02 17.58 8.37
CA GLY A 217 7.25 16.31 9.05
C GLY A 217 8.67 15.78 8.85
N TYR A 218 8.88 14.50 9.15
CA TYR A 218 10.17 13.84 8.88
C TYR A 218 10.42 13.79 7.37
N GLY A 219 11.62 14.16 6.92
CA GLY A 219 11.98 14.17 5.49
C GLY A 219 11.66 15.49 4.78
N GLY A 220 11.03 16.44 5.50
CA GLY A 220 10.85 17.81 5.03
C GLY A 220 9.61 17.98 4.15
N LYS A 221 9.82 18.39 2.89
CA LYS A 221 8.72 18.69 1.97
C LYS A 221 8.29 17.39 1.27
N PRO A 222 7.00 16.99 1.33
CA PRO A 222 6.52 15.78 0.65
C PRO A 222 6.81 15.81 -0.86
N ASP A 223 7.48 14.78 -1.40
CA ASP A 223 7.76 14.64 -2.84
C ASP A 223 6.97 13.53 -3.51
N LYS A 224 7.29 12.25 -3.27
CA LYS A 224 6.65 11.11 -3.96
C LYS A 224 6.47 9.94 -2.99
N VAL A 225 5.31 9.27 -3.08
CA VAL A 225 5.03 8.08 -2.26
C VAL A 225 5.62 6.85 -2.94
N LEU A 226 5.41 6.70 -4.24
CA LEU A 226 5.83 5.56 -5.04
C LEU A 226 6.78 6.02 -6.16
N GLN A 227 8.03 5.57 -6.06
CA GLN A 227 9.04 5.81 -7.08
C GLN A 227 9.14 4.62 -8.04
N GLN A 228 9.38 4.87 -9.34
CA GLN A 228 9.63 3.80 -10.31
C GLN A 228 10.78 4.14 -11.24
N ASN A 229 11.87 3.38 -11.12
CA ASN A 229 13.11 3.61 -11.86
C ASN A 229 13.29 2.59 -12.99
N ALA A 230 12.91 1.34 -12.77
CA ALA A 230 13.08 0.27 -13.76
C ALA A 230 12.28 0.53 -15.04
N LYS A 231 12.85 0.17 -16.19
CA LYS A 231 12.16 0.19 -17.49
C LYS A 231 11.37 -1.11 -17.67
N ASN A 232 10.37 -1.10 -18.56
CA ASN A 232 9.49 -2.27 -18.80
C ASN A 232 8.88 -2.83 -17.51
N SER A 233 8.53 -1.93 -16.59
CA SER A 233 8.07 -2.27 -15.24
C SER A 233 6.68 -1.71 -14.98
N THR A 234 5.97 -2.30 -14.02
CA THR A 234 4.62 -1.88 -13.63
C THR A 234 4.52 -1.71 -12.12
N THR A 235 3.96 -0.60 -11.66
CA THR A 235 3.48 -0.49 -10.28
C THR A 235 1.96 -0.64 -10.28
N VAL A 236 1.44 -1.49 -9.39
CA VAL A 236 0.01 -1.75 -9.23
C VAL A 236 -0.41 -1.28 -7.84
N VAL A 237 -1.50 -0.52 -7.75
CA VAL A 237 -2.08 -0.06 -6.47
C VAL A 237 -3.52 -0.50 -6.41
N LYS A 238 -3.88 -1.24 -5.37
CA LYS A 238 -5.24 -1.74 -5.17
C LYS A 238 -5.62 -1.86 -3.70
N GLY A 239 -6.88 -2.21 -3.45
CA GLY A 239 -7.38 -2.45 -2.09
C GLY A 239 -7.54 -1.18 -1.27
N ASN A 240 -7.82 -0.05 -1.94
CA ASN A 240 -7.96 1.27 -1.33
C ASN A 240 -6.74 1.69 -0.51
N PHE A 241 -5.53 1.55 -1.07
CA PHE A 241 -4.34 2.17 -0.47
C PHE A 241 -4.64 3.62 -0.12
N THR A 242 -4.38 4.01 1.13
CA THR A 242 -4.88 5.27 1.68
C THR A 242 -3.75 6.22 2.02
N LEU A 243 -3.75 7.40 1.41
CA LEU A 243 -2.88 8.51 1.75
C LEU A 243 -3.55 9.43 2.76
N THR A 244 -2.82 9.82 3.81
CA THR A 244 -3.31 10.74 4.84
C THR A 244 -2.33 11.89 5.05
N GLY A 245 -2.81 13.07 5.44
CA GLY A 245 -1.96 14.25 5.65
C GLY A 245 -1.69 15.01 4.35
N GLU A 246 -0.43 15.36 4.09
CA GLU A 246 -0.01 16.18 2.95
C GLU A 246 1.04 15.45 2.11
N HIS A 247 0.79 15.32 0.80
CA HIS A 247 1.64 14.56 -0.11
C HIS A 247 2.09 15.38 -1.32
N GLY A 248 3.21 15.03 -1.92
CA GLY A 248 3.64 15.63 -3.19
C GLY A 248 2.96 14.92 -4.37
N LYS A 249 3.32 13.66 -4.61
CA LYS A 249 2.80 12.81 -5.69
C LYS A 249 2.54 11.41 -5.18
N LEU A 250 1.47 10.74 -5.64
CA LEU A 250 1.33 9.32 -5.34
C LEU A 250 2.43 8.54 -6.05
N TRP A 251 2.60 8.74 -7.36
CA TRP A 251 3.53 7.97 -8.17
C TRP A 251 4.27 8.82 -9.20
N ARG A 252 5.56 8.53 -9.39
CA ARG A 252 6.38 9.16 -10.42
C ARG A 252 7.27 8.14 -11.14
N SER A 253 7.14 8.07 -12.46
CA SER A 253 8.18 7.48 -13.32
C SER A 253 9.42 8.36 -13.26
N CYS A 254 10.62 7.80 -13.06
CA CYS A 254 11.81 8.63 -12.88
C CYS A 254 12.04 9.61 -14.05
N GLY A 255 12.14 10.91 -13.75
CA GLY A 255 12.21 11.98 -14.75
C GLY A 255 13.59 12.17 -15.37
N ASP A 256 14.64 11.90 -14.60
CA ASP A 256 16.03 12.26 -14.89
C ASP A 256 17.03 11.21 -14.36
N CYS A 257 16.62 9.94 -14.33
CA CYS A 257 17.50 8.85 -13.90
C CYS A 257 18.70 8.66 -14.84
N THR A 258 19.79 8.09 -14.31
CA THR A 258 20.87 7.58 -15.16
C THR A 258 20.35 6.44 -16.03
N ASN A 259 20.75 6.42 -17.30
CA ASN A 259 20.21 5.57 -18.35
C ASN A 259 18.68 5.64 -18.36
N ASN A 260 18.10 6.82 -18.42
CA ASN A 260 16.65 6.97 -18.37
C ASN A 260 15.96 6.31 -19.57
N GLY A 261 14.65 6.14 -19.47
CA GLY A 261 13.83 5.53 -20.50
C GLY A 261 12.57 4.93 -19.92
N GLY A 262 11.92 4.11 -20.73
CA GLY A 262 10.69 3.41 -20.37
C GLY A 262 10.44 2.25 -21.31
N PRO A 263 9.18 1.80 -21.46
CA PRO A 263 8.01 2.33 -20.76
C PRO A 263 7.98 1.96 -19.28
N ARG A 264 7.39 2.83 -18.45
CA ARG A 264 7.02 2.57 -17.06
C ARG A 264 5.51 2.68 -16.91
N PHE A 265 4.91 1.68 -16.28
CA PHE A 265 3.46 1.58 -16.17
C PHE A 265 2.98 1.75 -14.73
N LEU A 266 1.84 2.42 -14.57
CA LEU A 266 1.10 2.50 -13.31
C LEU A 266 -0.32 1.99 -13.55
N ASN A 267 -0.80 1.09 -12.71
CA ASN A 267 -2.19 0.63 -12.70
C ASN A 267 -2.78 0.85 -11.30
N VAL A 268 -3.73 1.77 -11.18
CA VAL A 268 -4.45 2.05 -9.93
C VAL A 268 -5.88 1.57 -10.07
N ASP A 269 -6.35 0.78 -9.11
CA ASP A 269 -7.74 0.37 -8.97
C ASP A 269 -8.10 0.31 -7.48
N GLY A 270 -8.52 1.45 -6.94
CA GLY A 270 -8.79 1.63 -5.51
C GLY A 270 -7.68 2.40 -4.82
N LEU A 271 -7.87 3.72 -4.70
CA LEU A 271 -7.00 4.66 -3.98
C LEU A 271 -7.87 5.64 -3.21
N ILE A 272 -7.49 5.94 -1.96
CA ILE A 272 -8.10 7.00 -1.16
C ILE A 272 -7.03 8.03 -0.82
N VAL A 273 -7.30 9.31 -1.06
CA VAL A 273 -6.47 10.43 -0.62
C VAL A 273 -7.28 11.24 0.39
N ASN A 274 -7.12 10.92 1.68
CA ASN A 274 -7.73 11.69 2.76
C ASN A 274 -6.76 12.77 3.27
N GLY A 275 -6.51 13.75 2.42
CA GLY A 275 -5.47 14.75 2.65
C GLY A 275 -5.34 15.70 1.48
N THR A 276 -4.22 16.42 1.41
CA THR A 276 -3.82 17.18 0.23
C THR A 276 -2.76 16.40 -0.54
N ILE A 277 -2.75 16.57 -1.86
CA ILE A 277 -1.71 16.02 -2.71
C ILE A 277 -1.44 16.98 -3.89
N GLY A 278 -0.21 17.05 -4.39
CA GLY A 278 0.11 17.85 -5.58
C GLY A 278 -0.45 17.25 -6.86
N SER A 279 -0.14 15.97 -7.12
CA SER A 279 -0.74 15.20 -8.22
C SER A 279 -0.77 13.69 -7.97
N ILE A 280 -1.57 12.93 -8.74
CA ILE A 280 -1.63 11.46 -8.57
C ILE A 280 -0.48 10.78 -9.32
N ALA A 281 -0.36 11.00 -10.64
CA ALA A 281 0.63 10.31 -11.47
C ALA A 281 1.43 11.27 -12.35
N GLY A 282 2.75 11.06 -12.42
CA GLY A 282 3.65 11.74 -13.36
C GLY A 282 4.28 10.76 -14.35
N VAL A 283 3.84 10.76 -15.61
CA VAL A 283 4.32 9.87 -16.69
C VAL A 283 5.30 10.59 -17.62
N ASN A 284 6.33 9.91 -18.14
CA ASN A 284 7.19 10.45 -19.20
C ASN A 284 6.64 10.05 -20.57
N ARG A 285 5.93 10.97 -21.24
CA ARG A 285 5.21 10.65 -22.49
C ARG A 285 6.15 10.17 -23.61
N ASN A 286 7.35 10.74 -23.69
CA ASN A 286 8.36 10.41 -24.70
C ASN A 286 9.00 9.04 -24.50
N TYR A 287 8.80 8.40 -23.35
CA TYR A 287 9.28 7.05 -23.05
C TYR A 287 8.18 5.98 -23.11
N GLY A 288 6.96 6.36 -23.54
CA GLY A 288 5.85 5.42 -23.70
C GLY A 288 5.20 5.00 -22.38
N ASP A 289 5.42 5.74 -21.30
CA ASP A 289 4.83 5.47 -19.99
C ASP A 289 3.30 5.52 -20.04
N VAL A 290 2.61 4.66 -19.30
CA VAL A 290 1.14 4.69 -19.23
C VAL A 290 0.68 4.55 -17.79
N ALA A 291 -0.11 5.52 -17.33
CA ALA A 291 -0.87 5.45 -16.09
C ALA A 291 -2.33 5.13 -16.40
N THR A 292 -2.80 3.96 -15.94
CA THR A 292 -4.20 3.55 -15.96
C THR A 292 -4.78 3.72 -14.57
N LEU A 293 -5.75 4.63 -14.40
CA LEU A 293 -6.23 5.05 -13.10
C LEU A 293 -7.74 4.84 -12.98
N LYS A 294 -8.17 4.10 -11.96
CA LYS A 294 -9.56 3.77 -11.68
C LYS A 294 -9.86 3.84 -10.19
N ASN A 295 -11.12 4.09 -9.86
CA ASN A 295 -11.66 4.01 -8.50
C ASN A 295 -10.84 4.84 -7.49
N ILE A 296 -10.59 6.11 -7.85
CA ILE A 296 -9.86 7.06 -7.02
C ILE A 296 -10.86 7.95 -6.26
N LYS A 297 -10.64 8.08 -4.95
CA LYS A 297 -11.39 8.99 -4.08
C LYS A 297 -10.44 10.01 -3.45
N ILE A 298 -10.71 11.29 -3.62
CA ILE A 298 -9.87 12.38 -3.09
C ILE A 298 -10.70 13.31 -2.23
N LYS A 299 -10.22 13.60 -1.02
CA LYS A 299 -10.85 14.56 -0.10
C LYS A 299 -11.00 15.91 -0.79
N ASN A 300 -12.23 16.43 -0.78
CA ASN A 300 -12.56 17.72 -1.39
C ASN A 300 -12.19 17.85 -2.88
N TYR A 301 -12.18 16.73 -3.62
CA TYR A 301 -11.89 16.72 -5.04
C TYR A 301 -12.74 17.74 -5.81
N LYS A 302 -12.07 18.52 -6.65
CA LYS A 302 -12.66 19.30 -7.73
C LYS A 302 -11.79 19.09 -8.95
N GLU A 303 -12.37 19.14 -10.14
CA GLU A 303 -11.59 18.97 -11.37
C GLU A 303 -10.38 19.91 -11.40
N GLY A 304 -9.19 19.35 -11.67
CA GLY A 304 -7.91 20.05 -11.66
C GLY A 304 -7.32 20.37 -10.28
N LYS A 305 -7.99 19.98 -9.18
CA LYS A 305 -7.51 20.15 -7.80
C LYS A 305 -7.74 18.88 -6.96
N PRO A 306 -6.71 18.03 -6.78
CA PRO A 306 -5.38 18.10 -7.40
C PRO A 306 -5.41 17.73 -8.90
N LYS A 307 -4.28 17.87 -9.58
CA LYS A 307 -4.09 17.27 -10.90
C LYS A 307 -4.02 15.75 -10.76
N VAL A 308 -4.64 15.01 -11.66
CA VAL A 308 -4.69 13.55 -11.58
C VAL A 308 -3.52 12.96 -12.37
N CYS A 309 -3.41 13.21 -13.67
CA CYS A 309 -2.34 12.64 -14.49
C CYS A 309 -1.59 13.75 -15.22
N GLU A 310 -0.31 13.89 -14.93
CA GLU A 310 0.58 14.88 -15.54
C GLU A 310 1.57 14.19 -16.48
N GLU A 311 1.66 14.69 -17.71
CA GLU A 311 2.65 14.23 -18.69
C GLU A 311 3.92 15.10 -18.63
N TYR A 312 5.06 14.44 -18.61
CA TYR A 312 6.40 15.02 -18.57
C TYR A 312 7.22 14.58 -19.78
N ILE A 313 8.27 15.35 -20.10
CA ILE A 313 9.37 14.91 -20.96
C ILE A 313 10.48 14.37 -20.05
N GLY A 314 10.67 13.06 -20.07
CA GLY A 314 11.79 12.40 -19.39
C GLY A 314 13.10 12.70 -20.11
N VAL A 315 14.17 12.87 -19.34
CA VAL A 315 15.52 13.20 -19.82
C VAL A 315 16.55 12.24 -19.22
N GLU A 316 17.71 12.16 -19.85
CA GLU A 316 18.87 11.48 -19.27
C GLU A 316 19.48 12.33 -18.15
N LYS A 317 19.97 11.70 -17.08
CA LYS A 317 20.59 12.43 -15.96
C LYS A 317 21.70 13.36 -16.45
N GLY A 318 21.66 14.62 -16.01
CA GLY A 318 22.64 15.64 -16.39
C GLY A 318 22.37 16.32 -17.73
N ASN A 319 21.38 15.86 -18.52
CA ASN A 319 21.04 16.43 -19.82
C ASN A 319 19.82 17.38 -19.73
N GLY A 320 19.76 18.18 -18.66
CA GLY A 320 18.68 19.11 -18.37
C GLY A 320 17.66 18.57 -17.36
N GLU A 321 16.52 19.25 -17.26
CA GLU A 321 15.46 18.92 -16.31
C GLU A 321 14.27 18.23 -16.99
N SER A 322 13.63 17.29 -16.28
CA SER A 322 12.38 16.71 -16.73
C SER A 322 11.23 17.71 -16.59
N LYS A 323 10.85 18.33 -17.69
CA LYS A 323 9.81 19.37 -17.72
C LYS A 323 8.44 18.76 -17.93
N LYS A 324 7.41 19.39 -17.34
CA LYS A 324 6.02 19.11 -17.72
C LYS A 324 5.84 19.38 -19.21
N TYR A 325 5.17 18.47 -19.92
CA TYR A 325 4.82 18.67 -21.32
C TYR A 325 3.88 19.88 -21.46
N LYS A 326 2.90 19.97 -20.56
CA LYS A 326 2.03 21.13 -20.37
C LYS A 326 1.64 21.24 -18.90
N ASP A 327 1.27 22.44 -18.46
CA ASP A 327 0.79 22.66 -17.10
C ASP A 327 -0.74 22.45 -16.99
N GLU A 328 -1.25 21.36 -17.55
CA GLU A 328 -2.66 20.95 -17.52
C GLU A 328 -2.80 19.48 -17.12
N ASP A 329 -3.91 19.15 -16.46
CA ASP A 329 -4.28 17.77 -16.15
C ASP A 329 -4.69 17.02 -17.42
N GLN A 330 -4.15 15.82 -17.63
CA GLN A 330 -4.36 15.04 -18.86
C GLN A 330 -5.38 13.93 -18.63
N TRP A 331 -6.31 13.79 -19.57
CA TRP A 331 -7.42 12.85 -19.49
C TRP A 331 -7.58 12.10 -20.81
N ASN A 332 -7.79 10.79 -20.76
CA ASN A 332 -8.01 9.93 -21.92
C ASN A 332 -6.95 10.08 -23.03
N THR A 333 -5.69 10.29 -22.66
CA THR A 333 -4.57 10.30 -23.62
C THR A 333 -3.96 8.90 -23.74
N ALA A 334 -2.99 8.73 -24.64
CA ALA A 334 -2.25 7.46 -24.75
C ALA A 334 -1.49 7.11 -23.45
N ASN A 335 -0.98 8.13 -22.75
CA ASN A 335 -0.15 7.99 -21.55
C ASN A 335 -0.96 8.15 -20.25
N CYS A 336 -2.07 8.88 -20.28
CA CYS A 336 -2.98 9.08 -19.15
C CYS A 336 -4.33 8.43 -19.45
N LYS A 337 -4.43 7.14 -19.15
CA LYS A 337 -5.66 6.33 -19.28
C LYS A 337 -6.52 6.50 -18.03
N VAL A 338 -7.11 7.67 -17.93
CA VAL A 338 -8.02 8.06 -16.86
C VAL A 338 -9.14 8.93 -17.42
N SER A 339 -10.37 8.65 -16.98
CA SER A 339 -11.55 9.45 -17.27
C SER A 339 -12.00 10.20 -16.02
N ARG A 340 -12.76 11.29 -16.19
CA ARG A 340 -13.26 12.07 -15.04
C ARG A 340 -14.15 11.24 -14.09
N SER A 341 -14.84 10.21 -14.60
CA SER A 341 -15.64 9.29 -13.79
C SER A 341 -14.81 8.35 -12.92
N ASP A 342 -13.52 8.17 -13.23
CA ASP A 342 -12.61 7.33 -12.43
C ASP A 342 -12.17 8.02 -11.13
N VAL A 343 -12.45 9.32 -10.99
CA VAL A 343 -12.00 10.15 -9.86
C VAL A 343 -13.20 10.86 -9.24
N THR A 344 -13.42 10.61 -7.96
CA THR A 344 -14.57 11.13 -7.21
C THR A 344 -14.11 11.85 -5.96
N LYS A 345 -14.97 12.72 -5.44
CA LYS A 345 -14.79 13.26 -4.09
C LYS A 345 -14.97 12.13 -3.08
N LEU A 346 -14.05 12.02 -2.13
CA LEU A 346 -14.13 11.10 -0.99
C LEU A 346 -15.39 11.34 -0.16
#